data_AF-A0AAG5DRP5-F1
#
_entry.id   AF-A0AAG5DRP5-F1
#
_cell.length_a   1.000
_cell.length_b   1.000
_cell.length_c   1.000
_cell.angle_alpha   90.00
_cell.angle_beta   90.00
_cell.angle_gamma   90.00
#
_symmetry.space_group_name_H-M   'P 1'
#
loop_
_entity.id
_entity.type
_entity.pdbx_description
1 polymer ?
#
loop_
_entity_poly.entity_id
_entity_poly.type
_entity_poly.pdbx_seq_one_letter_code
_entity_poly.pdbx_strand_id
1 'polypeptide(L)'
;SEVISLTITQFLFPELVYSEHDDAANVIIEELPFLYVLEDDEGCLDSDDEDDSREEKREAFKDGLRNWALRNKITHHALNELLVLIRETTDFVLPKDSKTFLKTPVDVGKELECVAGGKLWYQGIQKSLQYYYREVTPTVNIFHLNFSMDGIPLHNSGPTQLWPISMQLFNVSESPVLIVAVYCGPSKPDNAEGYLRSFQAELNFVQEQGVLINGKQVDIKVRAFLADSPARAFIK
;
A
#
# COMPACT_ATOMS: atom_id res chain seq x y z
N SER A 1 -14.15 -5.10 34.26
CA SER A 1 -13.22 -5.14 33.11
C SER A 1 -13.38 -6.39 32.23
N GLU A 2 -14.44 -7.18 32.38
CA GLU A 2 -14.67 -8.40 31.56
C GLU A 2 -15.99 -8.40 30.77
N VAL A 3 -16.85 -7.41 30.96
CA VAL A 3 -18.14 -7.30 30.23
C VAL A 3 -17.97 -6.60 28.86
N ILE A 4 -16.78 -6.06 28.58
CA ILE A 4 -16.55 -5.07 27.51
C ILE A 4 -16.15 -5.72 26.16
N SER A 5 -15.78 -7.01 26.16
CA SER A 5 -15.32 -7.72 24.96
C SER A 5 -16.43 -8.38 24.13
N LEU A 6 -17.62 -8.59 24.69
CA LEU A 6 -18.66 -9.41 24.05
C LEU A 6 -19.54 -8.63 23.05
N THR A 7 -19.70 -7.31 23.23
CA THR A 7 -20.69 -6.54 22.46
C THR A 7 -20.27 -6.24 21.02
N ILE A 8 -18.97 -6.15 20.71
CA ILE A 8 -18.48 -5.89 19.35
C ILE A 8 -18.48 -7.18 18.51
N THR A 9 -18.14 -8.31 19.12
CA THR A 9 -18.17 -9.63 18.46
C THR A 9 -19.59 -10.02 18.04
N GLN A 10 -20.61 -9.60 18.80
CA GLN A 10 -22.01 -9.91 18.52
C GLN A 10 -22.61 -9.08 17.37
N PHE A 11 -22.00 -7.94 17.02
CA PHE A 11 -22.41 -7.09 15.90
C PHE A 11 -21.71 -7.50 14.59
N LEU A 12 -20.50 -8.07 14.67
CA LEU A 12 -19.71 -8.44 13.50
C LEU A 12 -20.01 -9.85 12.93
N PHE A 13 -20.76 -10.70 13.65
CA PHE A 13 -21.05 -12.08 13.23
C PHE A 13 -22.52 -12.50 13.45
N PRO A 14 -23.48 -12.09 12.60
CA PRO A 14 -24.86 -12.57 12.68
C PRO A 14 -25.13 -13.88 11.89
N GLU A 15 -24.31 -14.23 10.88
CA GLU A 15 -24.64 -15.28 9.92
C GLU A 15 -23.50 -16.31 9.76
N LEU A 16 -23.62 -17.41 10.52
CA LEU A 16 -22.95 -18.68 10.26
C LEU A 16 -24.02 -19.65 9.75
N VAL A 17 -24.31 -19.64 8.44
CA VAL A 17 -25.09 -20.69 7.73
C VAL A 17 -24.66 -20.73 6.24
N TYR A 18 -23.93 -21.80 5.83
CA TYR A 18 -23.87 -22.55 4.54
C TYR A 18 -24.18 -21.85 3.18
N SER A 19 -23.61 -22.17 1.99
CA SER A 19 -22.65 -23.17 1.47
C SER A 19 -22.28 -22.88 -0.01
N GLU A 20 -21.04 -23.18 -0.38
CA GLU A 20 -20.46 -23.79 -1.63
C GLU A 20 -21.04 -23.60 -3.04
N HIS A 21 -20.13 -23.28 -4.00
CA HIS A 21 -19.74 -23.97 -5.26
C HIS A 21 -19.30 -22.94 -6.32
N ASP A 22 -18.46 -23.16 -7.33
CA ASP A 22 -17.29 -24.00 -7.63
C ASP A 22 -16.77 -23.52 -9.01
N ASP A 23 -15.58 -23.97 -9.40
CA ASP A 23 -15.09 -24.19 -10.77
C ASP A 23 -14.45 -23.11 -11.66
N ALA A 24 -13.64 -23.66 -12.58
CA ALA A 24 -12.30 -23.25 -12.94
C ALA A 24 -12.10 -23.05 -14.46
N ALA A 25 -10.82 -22.86 -14.85
CA ALA A 25 -10.21 -23.12 -16.16
C ALA A 25 -10.37 -22.04 -17.26
N ASN A 26 -9.51 -21.92 -18.28
CA ASN A 26 -8.06 -22.08 -18.53
C ASN A 26 -7.85 -21.56 -19.98
N VAL A 27 -6.60 -21.46 -20.45
CA VAL A 27 -6.16 -21.78 -21.84
C VAL A 27 -6.16 -20.70 -22.97
N ILE A 28 -4.91 -20.36 -23.36
CA ILE A 28 -4.25 -20.44 -24.70
C ILE A 28 -4.19 -19.23 -25.68
N ILE A 29 -2.95 -19.13 -26.17
CA ILE A 29 -2.25 -18.30 -27.16
C ILE A 29 -2.61 -18.70 -28.61
N GLU A 30 -2.61 -17.74 -29.55
CA GLU A 30 -2.14 -17.88 -30.95
C GLU A 30 -2.09 -16.44 -31.54
N GLU A 31 -0.93 -15.84 -31.84
CA GLU A 31 -0.01 -16.01 -33.00
C GLU A 31 -0.59 -15.60 -34.37
N LEU A 32 0.30 -14.96 -35.15
CA LEU A 32 0.33 -14.69 -36.60
C LEU A 32 -0.18 -13.31 -37.14
N PRO A 33 0.28 -12.84 -38.33
CA PRO A 33 1.69 -12.66 -38.75
C PRO A 33 1.95 -11.51 -39.80
N PHE A 34 3.23 -11.32 -40.18
CA PHE A 34 3.80 -10.91 -41.52
C PHE A 34 3.33 -9.56 -42.19
N LEU A 35 4.08 -8.78 -42.99
CA LEU A 35 5.47 -8.69 -43.48
C LEU A 35 5.60 -7.54 -44.53
N TYR A 36 6.79 -6.91 -44.63
CA TYR A 36 7.40 -6.08 -45.72
C TYR A 36 6.73 -4.74 -46.12
N VAL A 37 7.45 -3.64 -46.43
CA VAL A 37 8.47 -3.45 -47.49
C VAL A 37 9.49 -2.35 -47.11
N LEU A 38 10.74 -2.53 -47.58
CA LEU A 38 11.88 -1.60 -47.55
C LEU A 38 11.87 -0.72 -48.81
N GLU A 39 12.19 0.57 -48.68
CA GLU A 39 12.82 1.34 -49.76
C GLU A 39 14.00 2.11 -49.18
N ASP A 40 15.19 1.79 -49.72
CA ASP A 40 16.46 2.46 -49.47
C ASP A 40 16.43 3.88 -50.07
N ASP A 41 16.90 4.87 -49.32
CA ASP A 41 17.45 6.10 -49.89
C ASP A 41 18.83 6.34 -49.31
N GLU A 42 19.83 6.21 -50.18
CA GLU A 42 21.26 6.41 -49.95
C GLU A 42 21.56 7.90 -49.85
N GLY A 43 21.90 8.35 -48.65
CA GLY A 43 22.46 9.67 -48.38
C GLY A 43 23.64 9.56 -47.41
N CYS A 44 24.85 9.35 -47.94
CA CYS A 44 26.09 9.53 -47.20
C CYS A 44 26.21 10.99 -46.73
N LEU A 45 26.55 11.21 -45.44
CA LEU A 45 27.48 12.26 -44.96
C LEU A 45 27.73 12.10 -43.44
N ASP A 46 29.00 11.81 -43.12
CA ASP A 46 29.77 11.87 -41.88
C ASP A 46 29.11 12.15 -40.50
N SER A 47 29.44 11.24 -39.58
CA SER A 47 29.78 11.41 -38.15
C SER A 47 28.78 12.08 -37.20
N ASP A 48 28.21 11.28 -36.30
CA ASP A 48 28.02 11.62 -34.87
C ASP A 48 27.71 10.36 -34.01
N ASP A 49 28.58 9.34 -34.06
CA ASP A 49 28.51 8.17 -33.15
C ASP A 49 28.85 8.52 -31.67
N GLU A 50 29.20 9.77 -31.37
CA GLU A 50 29.55 10.21 -30.00
C GLU A 50 28.33 10.59 -29.14
N ASP A 51 27.21 11.00 -29.73
CA ASP A 51 26.10 11.61 -28.98
C ASP A 51 25.21 10.56 -28.29
N ASP A 52 24.97 9.42 -28.95
CA ASP A 52 24.17 8.32 -28.41
C ASP A 52 24.81 7.74 -27.13
N SER A 53 26.14 7.58 -27.13
CA SER A 53 26.90 7.11 -25.97
C SER A 53 26.92 8.07 -24.78
N ARG A 54 26.69 9.37 -25.03
CA ARG A 54 26.67 10.42 -23.98
C ARG A 54 25.32 10.49 -23.31
N GLU A 55 24.23 10.35 -24.06
CA GLU A 55 22.89 10.34 -23.49
C GLU A 55 22.63 9.06 -22.68
N GLU A 56 23.12 7.90 -23.13
CA GLU A 56 23.09 6.66 -22.34
C GLU A 56 23.80 6.81 -20.98
N LYS A 57 25.00 7.43 -20.97
CA LYS A 57 25.73 7.70 -19.72
C LYS A 57 24.97 8.67 -18.83
N ARG A 58 24.24 9.63 -19.41
CA ARG A 58 23.44 10.59 -18.66
C ARG A 58 22.25 9.94 -17.98
N GLU A 59 21.54 9.06 -18.69
CA GLU A 59 20.45 8.26 -18.10
C GLU A 59 20.98 7.28 -17.04
N ALA A 60 22.10 6.60 -17.30
CA ALA A 60 22.73 5.73 -16.32
C ALA A 60 23.12 6.48 -15.03
N PHE A 61 23.63 7.71 -15.14
CA PHE A 61 23.91 8.56 -13.98
C PHE A 61 22.62 8.93 -13.24
N LYS A 62 21.57 9.35 -13.94
CA LYS A 62 20.27 9.69 -13.35
C LYS A 62 19.70 8.51 -12.56
N ASP A 63 19.72 7.32 -13.13
CA ASP A 63 19.19 6.12 -12.49
C ASP A 63 20.08 5.64 -11.35
N GLY A 64 21.40 5.73 -11.49
CA GLY A 64 22.35 5.48 -10.41
C GLY A 64 22.11 6.39 -9.20
N LEU A 65 21.95 7.70 -9.44
CA LEU A 65 21.67 8.69 -8.42
C LEU A 65 20.30 8.45 -7.75
N ARG A 66 19.27 8.11 -8.53
CA ARG A 66 17.94 7.75 -8.00
C ARG A 66 18.03 6.54 -7.07
N ASN A 67 18.67 5.47 -7.53
CA ASN A 67 18.82 4.23 -6.75
C ASN A 67 19.66 4.46 -5.49
N TRP A 68 20.72 5.25 -5.57
CA TRP A 68 21.51 5.64 -4.42
C TRP A 68 20.66 6.39 -3.38
N ALA A 69 19.87 7.38 -3.82
CA ALA A 69 19.04 8.16 -2.90
C ALA A 69 17.99 7.29 -2.19
N LEU A 70 17.34 6.38 -2.93
CA LEU A 70 16.35 5.44 -2.37
C LEU A 70 16.97 4.44 -1.40
N ARG A 71 18.09 3.82 -1.78
CA ARG A 71 18.79 2.81 -0.95
C ARG A 71 19.27 3.40 0.37
N ASN A 72 19.75 4.65 0.35
CA ASN A 72 20.29 5.32 1.53
C ASN A 72 19.26 6.14 2.29
N LYS A 73 17.98 6.11 1.89
CA LYS A 73 16.87 6.85 2.54
C LYS A 73 17.19 8.34 2.70
N ILE A 74 17.78 8.95 1.67
CA ILE A 74 18.14 10.37 1.69
C ILE A 74 16.88 11.22 1.85
N THR A 75 16.95 12.23 2.71
CA THR A 75 15.80 13.12 2.93
C THR A 75 15.49 13.94 1.68
N HIS A 76 14.21 14.24 1.45
CA HIS A 76 13.80 15.10 0.33
C HIS A 76 14.53 16.45 0.32
N HIS A 77 14.78 17.02 1.51
CA HIS A 77 15.50 18.29 1.63
C HIS A 77 16.95 18.17 1.16
N ALA A 78 17.72 17.21 1.68
CA ALA A 78 19.11 17.00 1.28
C ALA A 78 19.23 16.63 -0.21
N LEU A 79 18.28 15.85 -0.73
CA LEU A 79 18.24 15.53 -2.15
C LEU A 79 17.93 16.77 -3.00
N ASN A 80 17.03 17.66 -2.56
CA ASN A 80 16.77 18.92 -3.26
C ASN A 80 18.03 19.81 -3.31
N GLU A 81 18.75 19.96 -2.20
CA GLU A 81 20.00 20.74 -2.18
C GLU A 81 21.04 20.15 -3.15
N LEU A 82 21.19 18.82 -3.16
CA LEU A 82 22.08 18.13 -4.08
C LEU A 82 21.66 18.31 -5.55
N LEU A 83 20.35 18.21 -5.85
CA LEU A 83 19.83 18.41 -7.21
C LEU A 83 20.05 19.83 -7.72
N VAL A 84 19.93 20.85 -6.85
CA VAL A 84 20.27 22.23 -7.18
C VAL A 84 21.76 22.35 -7.47
N LEU A 85 22.62 21.82 -6.60
CA LEU A 85 24.07 21.87 -6.77
C LEU A 85 24.53 21.20 -8.07
N ILE A 86 23.98 20.03 -8.41
CA ILE A 86 24.33 19.31 -9.65
C ILE A 86 23.93 20.16 -10.86
N ARG A 87 22.75 20.79 -10.86
CA ARG A 87 22.31 21.66 -11.96
C ARG A 87 23.17 22.91 -12.13
N GLU A 88 23.74 23.42 -11.04
CA GLU A 88 24.58 24.63 -11.06
C GLU A 88 26.03 24.32 -11.47
N THR A 89 26.50 23.10 -11.21
CA THR A 89 27.91 22.72 -11.39
C THR A 89 28.17 21.82 -12.59
N THR A 90 27.13 21.26 -13.21
CA THR A 90 27.24 20.31 -14.32
C THR A 90 26.25 20.62 -15.44
N ASP A 91 26.39 19.92 -16.57
CA ASP A 91 25.50 19.99 -17.73
C ASP A 91 24.25 19.09 -17.59
N PHE A 92 24.06 18.43 -16.44
CA PHE A 92 22.92 17.55 -16.19
C PHE A 92 21.62 18.32 -15.97
N VAL A 93 20.62 18.06 -16.82
CA VAL A 93 19.26 18.55 -16.64
C VAL A 93 18.48 17.60 -15.73
N LEU A 94 18.45 17.89 -14.43
CA LEU A 94 17.67 17.16 -13.42
C LEU A 94 16.49 18.00 -12.90
N PRO A 95 15.37 17.40 -12.46
CA PRO A 95 14.36 18.12 -11.70
C PRO A 95 14.95 18.73 -10.42
N LYS A 96 14.49 19.91 -10.02
CA LYS A 96 14.91 20.53 -8.74
C LYS A 96 14.24 19.89 -7.52
N ASP A 97 13.06 19.32 -7.75
CA ASP A 97 12.27 18.68 -6.72
C ASP A 97 12.49 17.17 -6.72
N SER A 98 12.84 16.67 -5.55
CA SER A 98 13.11 15.26 -5.28
C SER A 98 11.90 14.37 -5.57
N LYS A 99 10.67 14.82 -5.37
CA LYS A 99 9.47 14.01 -5.69
C LYS A 99 9.36 13.80 -7.20
N THR A 100 9.63 14.86 -7.97
CA THR A 100 9.70 14.76 -9.45
C THR A 100 10.86 13.87 -9.90
N PHE A 101 12.04 14.01 -9.29
CA PHE A 101 13.23 13.22 -9.66
C PHE A 101 13.09 11.72 -9.35
N LEU A 102 12.50 11.39 -8.20
CA LEU A 102 12.28 10.01 -7.77
C LEU A 102 11.12 9.33 -8.51
N LYS A 103 10.38 10.05 -9.37
CA LYS A 103 9.21 9.55 -10.10
C LYS A 103 8.25 8.79 -9.17
N THR A 104 8.00 9.34 -7.97
CA THR A 104 7.12 8.70 -6.99
C THR A 104 5.79 8.36 -7.67
N PRO A 105 5.33 7.10 -7.66
CA PRO A 105 4.11 6.71 -8.35
C PRO A 105 2.95 7.62 -7.93
N VAL A 106 2.36 8.30 -8.91
CA VAL A 106 1.20 9.20 -8.69
C VAL A 106 -0.11 8.40 -8.73
N ASP A 107 -0.04 7.16 -9.21
CA ASP A 107 -1.15 6.23 -9.43
C ASP A 107 -1.62 5.50 -8.15
N VAL A 108 -1.43 6.11 -6.97
CA VAL A 108 -1.83 5.56 -5.66
C VAL A 108 -3.36 5.53 -5.48
N GLY A 109 -4.13 5.93 -6.50
CA GLY A 109 -5.58 6.09 -6.44
C GLY A 109 -6.41 4.89 -6.92
N LYS A 110 -5.80 3.86 -7.51
CA LYS A 110 -6.53 2.71 -8.08
C LYS A 110 -7.14 1.77 -7.01
N GLU A 111 -6.68 1.87 -5.77
CA GLU A 111 -7.19 1.11 -4.61
C GLU A 111 -8.09 1.95 -3.68
N LEU A 112 -8.55 3.14 -4.12
CA LEU A 112 -9.40 4.01 -3.29
C LEU A 112 -10.88 3.73 -3.52
N GLU A 113 -11.55 3.26 -2.47
CA GLU A 113 -13.00 3.11 -2.42
C GLU A 113 -13.65 4.44 -2.02
N CYS A 114 -14.71 4.84 -2.73
CA CYS A 114 -15.55 5.95 -2.30
C CYS A 114 -16.44 5.48 -1.15
N VAL A 115 -16.24 6.05 0.04
CA VAL A 115 -17.06 5.79 1.23
C VAL A 115 -17.78 7.08 1.59
N ALA A 116 -19.02 7.00 2.08
CA ALA A 116 -19.79 8.20 2.44
C ALA A 116 -18.98 9.14 3.35
N GLY A 117 -18.85 10.39 2.90
CA GLY A 117 -18.07 11.44 3.54
C GLY A 117 -16.60 11.54 3.10
N GLY A 118 -16.03 10.58 2.37
CA GLY A 118 -14.60 10.61 2.04
C GLY A 118 -14.10 9.49 1.11
N LYS A 119 -12.81 9.16 1.26
CA LYS A 119 -12.14 8.09 0.50
C LYS A 119 -11.50 7.11 1.47
N LEU A 120 -11.64 5.82 1.19
CA LEU A 120 -11.03 4.74 1.95
C LEU A 120 -9.97 4.07 1.09
N TRP A 121 -8.74 3.99 1.60
CA TRP A 121 -7.75 3.06 1.10
C TRP A 121 -7.77 1.81 1.95
N TYR A 122 -7.90 0.64 1.32
CA TYR A 122 -7.96 -0.65 2.00
C TYR A 122 -6.79 -1.54 1.56
N GLN A 123 -5.80 -1.71 2.44
CA GLN A 123 -4.66 -2.63 2.22
C GLN A 123 -5.05 -4.06 2.52
N GLY A 124 -5.81 -4.26 3.58
CA GLY A 124 -6.23 -5.56 4.08
C GLY A 124 -5.26 -6.23 5.07
N ILE A 125 -5.81 -7.10 5.90
CA ILE A 125 -5.12 -7.82 6.98
C ILE A 125 -4.09 -8.77 6.39
N GLN A 126 -4.50 -9.61 5.42
CA GLN A 126 -3.64 -10.62 4.81
C GLN A 126 -2.45 -9.98 4.09
N LYS A 127 -2.71 -8.98 3.23
CA LYS A 127 -1.66 -8.27 2.50
C LYS A 127 -0.69 -7.57 3.46
N SER A 128 -1.20 -6.98 4.55
CA SER A 128 -0.38 -6.33 5.58
C SER A 128 0.56 -7.32 6.28
N LEU A 129 0.05 -8.50 6.66
CA LEU A 129 0.86 -9.55 7.29
C LEU A 129 1.88 -10.14 6.32
N GLN A 130 1.48 -10.45 5.09
CA GLN A 130 2.37 -10.97 4.05
C GLN A 130 3.49 -9.98 3.73
N TYR A 131 3.18 -8.69 3.64
CA TYR A 131 4.19 -7.65 3.42
C TYR A 131 5.17 -7.53 4.60
N TYR A 132 4.67 -7.59 5.84
CA TYR A 132 5.51 -7.54 7.05
C TYR A 132 6.46 -8.74 7.14
N TYR A 133 5.99 -9.93 6.78
CA TYR A 133 6.76 -11.17 6.82
C TYR A 133 7.37 -11.58 5.47
N ARG A 134 7.49 -10.67 4.50
CA ARG A 134 7.94 -11.03 3.15
C ARG A 134 9.32 -11.71 3.09
N GLU A 135 10.22 -11.38 4.03
CA GLU A 135 11.59 -11.91 4.07
C GLU A 135 11.76 -13.06 5.09
N VAL A 136 10.81 -13.23 6.02
CA VAL A 136 10.98 -14.11 7.19
C VAL A 136 9.67 -14.81 7.50
N THR A 137 9.70 -16.14 7.65
CA THR A 137 8.52 -16.91 8.07
C THR A 137 8.20 -16.68 9.55
N PRO A 138 6.91 -16.48 9.91
CA PRO A 138 6.49 -16.34 11.30
C PRO A 138 6.89 -17.55 12.16
N THR A 139 7.42 -17.29 13.35
CA THR A 139 7.76 -18.35 14.33
C THR A 139 6.51 -18.91 15.00
N VAL A 140 5.48 -18.08 15.22
CA VAL A 140 4.21 -18.47 15.83
C VAL A 140 3.24 -19.07 14.80
N ASN A 141 2.32 -19.91 15.26
CA ASN A 141 1.28 -20.52 14.43
C ASN A 141 -0.06 -19.76 14.51
N ILE A 142 -0.20 -18.86 15.47
CA ILE A 142 -1.43 -18.07 15.68
C ILE A 142 -1.00 -16.62 15.96
N PHE A 143 -1.65 -15.65 15.31
CA PHE A 143 -1.55 -14.24 15.68
C PHE A 143 -2.75 -13.81 16.53
N HIS A 144 -2.45 -13.17 17.66
CA HIS A 144 -3.45 -12.48 18.47
C HIS A 144 -3.46 -11.01 18.09
N LEU A 145 -4.52 -10.56 17.43
CA LEU A 145 -4.59 -9.21 16.86
C LEU A 145 -5.36 -8.25 17.77
N ASN A 146 -4.81 -7.08 18.02
CA ASN A 146 -5.59 -5.92 18.48
C ASN A 146 -5.80 -4.99 17.29
N PHE A 147 -7.01 -4.46 17.12
CA PHE A 147 -7.30 -3.41 16.14
C PHE A 147 -7.58 -2.08 16.82
N SER A 148 -7.09 -0.97 16.27
CA SER A 148 -7.40 0.39 16.74
C SER A 148 -8.04 1.21 15.63
N MET A 149 -9.02 2.03 15.97
CA MET A 149 -9.79 2.84 15.01
C MET A 149 -10.12 4.20 15.61
N ASP A 150 -9.15 5.11 15.62
CA ASP A 150 -9.28 6.44 16.23
C ASP A 150 -9.08 7.54 15.19
N GLY A 151 -9.92 8.57 15.23
CA GLY A 151 -9.80 9.72 14.35
C GLY A 151 -8.62 10.61 14.73
N ILE A 152 -7.78 10.96 13.77
CA ILE A 152 -6.67 11.90 13.95
C ILE A 152 -6.78 13.07 12.95
N PRO A 153 -6.55 14.32 13.39
CA PRO A 153 -6.52 15.45 12.47
C PRO A 153 -5.31 15.34 11.54
N LEU A 154 -5.51 15.55 10.24
CA LEU A 154 -4.41 15.51 9.26
C LEU A 154 -3.53 16.77 9.35
N HIS A 155 -4.13 17.91 9.68
CA HIS A 155 -3.45 19.18 9.82
C HIS A 155 -4.13 20.04 10.89
N ASN A 156 -3.36 20.94 11.50
CA ASN A 156 -3.84 21.76 12.62
C ASN A 156 -4.85 22.84 12.21
N SER A 157 -4.98 23.14 10.90
CA SER A 157 -5.66 24.34 10.40
C SER A 157 -6.83 24.06 9.46
N GLY A 158 -7.32 22.83 9.36
CA GLY A 158 -8.48 22.54 8.52
C GLY A 158 -9.11 21.19 8.79
N PRO A 159 -10.22 20.89 8.09
CA PRO A 159 -11.20 19.92 8.57
C PRO A 159 -10.77 18.48 8.32
N THR A 160 -9.77 18.22 7.48
CA THR A 160 -9.42 16.87 7.06
C THR A 160 -8.95 16.01 8.23
N GLN A 161 -9.60 14.86 8.39
CA GLN A 161 -9.29 13.84 9.38
C GLN A 161 -8.91 12.54 8.68
N LEU A 162 -8.01 11.80 9.33
CA LEU A 162 -7.74 10.41 9.01
C LEU A 162 -8.40 9.51 10.04
N TRP A 163 -8.98 8.43 9.57
CA TRP A 163 -9.51 7.35 10.40
C TRP A 163 -8.84 6.05 9.95
N PRO A 164 -7.68 5.70 10.52
CA PRO A 164 -7.00 4.46 10.20
C PRO A 164 -7.62 3.27 10.94
N ILE A 165 -7.67 2.12 10.27
CA ILE A 165 -7.77 0.82 10.92
C ILE A 165 -6.34 0.30 11.08
N SER A 166 -5.89 0.27 12.32
CA SER A 166 -4.53 -0.15 12.70
C SER A 166 -4.57 -1.53 13.34
N MET A 167 -3.54 -2.34 13.13
CA MET A 167 -3.42 -3.70 13.62
C MET A 167 -2.11 -3.89 14.39
N GLN A 168 -2.20 -4.48 15.58
CA GLN A 168 -1.06 -4.85 16.42
C GLN A 168 -1.03 -6.36 16.63
N LEU A 169 0.14 -6.99 16.44
CA LEU A 169 0.37 -8.40 16.73
C LEU A 169 0.75 -8.56 18.21
N PHE A 170 -0.24 -8.79 19.07
CA PHE A 170 -0.06 -8.78 20.53
C PHE A 170 0.95 -9.82 21.05
N ASN A 171 1.03 -10.98 20.39
CA ASN A 171 1.90 -12.08 20.80
C ASN A 171 3.23 -12.13 20.02
N VAL A 172 3.58 -11.06 19.29
CA VAL A 172 4.87 -10.91 18.62
C VAL A 172 5.61 -9.75 19.25
N SER A 173 6.76 -10.05 19.88
CA SER A 173 7.56 -9.02 20.53
C SER A 173 8.10 -8.03 19.49
N GLU A 174 8.11 -6.75 19.86
CA GLU A 174 8.67 -5.66 19.03
C GLU A 174 8.03 -5.50 17.64
N SER A 175 6.85 -6.09 17.40
CA SER A 175 6.14 -5.87 16.14
C SER A 175 5.65 -4.41 16.05
N PRO A 176 5.83 -3.73 14.90
CA PRO A 176 5.23 -2.43 14.68
C PRO A 176 3.71 -2.54 14.57
N VAL A 177 3.02 -1.42 14.71
CA VAL A 177 1.61 -1.31 14.32
C VAL A 177 1.53 -1.25 12.81
N LEU A 178 0.72 -2.12 12.21
CA LEU A 178 0.49 -2.20 10.77
C LEU A 178 -0.80 -1.46 10.42
N ILE A 179 -0.83 -0.81 9.26
CA ILE A 179 -2.03 -0.10 8.76
C ILE A 179 -2.78 -1.01 7.82
N VAL A 180 -4.03 -1.32 8.14
CA VAL A 180 -4.93 -2.18 7.36
C VAL A 180 -5.80 -1.34 6.42
N ALA A 181 -6.25 -0.18 6.89
CA ALA A 181 -7.04 0.74 6.09
C ALA A 181 -6.83 2.18 6.56
N VAL A 182 -7.08 3.14 5.69
CA VAL A 182 -7.09 4.57 6.02
C VAL A 182 -8.25 5.25 5.33
N TYR A 183 -9.20 5.74 6.10
CA TYR A 183 -10.19 6.69 5.60
C TYR A 183 -9.64 8.12 5.70
N CYS A 184 -9.95 8.94 4.70
CA CYS A 184 -9.64 10.36 4.64
C CYS A 184 -10.87 11.14 4.20
N GLY A 185 -11.28 12.13 5.00
CA GLY A 185 -12.44 12.98 4.74
C GLY A 185 -12.39 14.28 5.54
N PRO A 186 -13.31 15.23 5.31
CA PRO A 186 -13.42 16.48 6.07
C PRO A 186 -13.99 16.28 7.49
N SER A 187 -14.39 15.06 7.84
CA SER A 187 -14.88 14.64 9.15
C SER A 187 -14.63 13.14 9.32
N LYS A 188 -15.12 12.55 10.41
CA LYS A 188 -15.27 11.10 10.50
C LYS A 188 -16.15 10.55 9.36
N PRO A 189 -16.05 9.25 9.02
CA PRO A 189 -16.92 8.65 8.02
C PRO A 189 -18.40 8.82 8.39
N ASP A 190 -19.26 9.02 7.38
CA ASP A 190 -20.68 9.33 7.63
C ASP A 190 -21.42 8.15 8.27
N ASN A 191 -21.00 6.92 7.95
CA ASN A 191 -21.54 5.71 8.55
C ASN A 191 -20.43 4.68 8.77
N ALA A 192 -20.58 3.89 9.83
CA ALA A 192 -19.62 2.85 10.21
C ALA A 192 -19.67 1.64 9.28
N GLU A 193 -20.85 1.30 8.73
CA GLU A 193 -21.01 0.14 7.85
C GLU A 193 -20.11 0.23 6.62
N GLY A 194 -20.15 1.34 5.89
CA GLY A 194 -19.31 1.55 4.71
C GLY A 194 -17.82 1.65 5.05
N TYR A 195 -17.47 2.18 6.22
CA TYR A 195 -16.09 2.23 6.70
C TYR A 195 -15.53 0.84 7.05
N LEU A 196 -16.36 -0.05 7.58
CA LEU A 196 -15.94 -1.36 8.09
C LEU A 196 -16.25 -2.54 7.16
N ARG A 197 -17.03 -2.35 6.09
CA ARG A 197 -17.49 -3.44 5.23
C ARG A 197 -16.35 -4.32 4.71
N SER A 198 -15.35 -3.74 4.04
CA SER A 198 -14.21 -4.47 3.48
C SER A 198 -13.37 -5.11 4.59
N PHE A 199 -13.21 -4.40 5.72
CA PHE A 199 -12.53 -4.90 6.91
C PHE A 199 -13.20 -6.12 7.53
N GLN A 200 -14.51 -6.07 7.75
CA GLN A 200 -15.29 -7.14 8.36
C GLN A 200 -15.31 -8.38 7.48
N ALA A 201 -15.53 -8.20 6.16
CA ALA A 201 -15.55 -9.31 5.22
C ALA A 201 -14.21 -10.08 5.23
N GLU A 202 -13.08 -9.36 5.14
CA GLU A 202 -11.76 -9.99 5.19
C GLU A 202 -11.46 -10.57 6.57
N LEU A 203 -11.79 -9.86 7.65
CA LEU A 203 -11.54 -10.33 9.02
C LEU A 203 -12.25 -11.67 9.30
N ASN A 204 -13.47 -11.82 8.80
CA ASN A 204 -14.23 -13.08 8.93
C ASN A 204 -13.53 -14.20 8.15
N PHE A 205 -13.13 -13.92 6.91
CA PHE A 205 -12.41 -14.86 6.05
C PHE A 205 -11.08 -15.32 6.69
N VAL A 206 -10.23 -14.40 7.14
CA VAL A 206 -8.90 -14.75 7.69
C VAL A 206 -8.97 -15.39 9.07
N GLN A 207 -10.04 -15.19 9.84
CA GLN A 207 -10.24 -15.91 11.10
C GLN A 207 -10.67 -17.36 10.87
N GLU A 208 -11.44 -17.62 9.80
CA GLU A 208 -11.86 -18.97 9.45
C GLU A 208 -10.75 -19.75 8.74
N GLN A 209 -10.11 -19.13 7.74
CA GLN A 209 -9.13 -19.80 6.89
C GLN A 209 -7.70 -19.69 7.40
N GLY A 210 -7.40 -18.68 8.23
CA GLY A 210 -6.02 -18.26 8.53
C GLY A 210 -5.39 -17.48 7.38
N VAL A 211 -4.09 -17.20 7.49
CA VAL A 211 -3.30 -16.48 6.47
C VAL A 211 -2.09 -17.30 6.07
N LEU A 212 -1.91 -17.50 4.76
CA LEU A 212 -0.73 -18.16 4.20
C LEU A 212 0.43 -17.15 4.09
N ILE A 213 1.52 -17.40 4.82
CA ILE A 213 2.73 -16.55 4.85
C ILE A 213 3.95 -17.44 4.61
N ASN A 214 4.67 -17.23 3.51
CA ASN A 214 5.86 -17.99 3.13
C ASN A 214 5.66 -19.52 3.20
N GLY A 215 4.52 -20.00 2.70
CA GLY A 215 4.15 -21.42 2.72
C GLY A 215 3.65 -21.95 4.07
N LYS A 216 3.59 -21.12 5.10
CA LYS A 216 3.05 -21.47 6.43
C LYS A 216 1.65 -20.90 6.61
N GLN A 217 0.68 -21.75 6.93
CA GLN A 217 -0.64 -21.31 7.37
C GLN A 217 -0.57 -20.82 8.82
N VAL A 218 -1.05 -19.61 9.08
CA VAL A 218 -1.07 -18.99 10.40
C VAL A 218 -2.49 -18.60 10.78
N ASP A 219 -2.98 -19.08 11.92
CA ASP A 219 -4.34 -18.78 12.38
C ASP A 219 -4.43 -17.35 12.90
N ILE A 220 -5.62 -16.74 12.77
CA ILE A 220 -5.90 -15.40 13.24
C ILE A 220 -6.92 -15.45 14.38
N LYS A 221 -6.60 -14.76 15.50
CA LYS A 221 -7.55 -14.54 16.59
C LYS A 221 -7.61 -13.07 16.95
N VAL A 222 -8.81 -12.50 16.94
CA VAL A 222 -9.03 -11.15 17.45
C VAL A 222 -9.03 -11.17 18.97
N ARG A 223 -8.16 -10.37 19.57
CA ARG A 223 -8.08 -10.17 21.01
C ARG A 223 -8.89 -8.97 21.47
N ALA A 224 -8.80 -7.84 20.77
CA ALA A 224 -9.48 -6.62 21.17
C ALA A 224 -9.66 -5.62 20.02
N PHE A 225 -10.74 -4.85 20.11
CA PHE A 225 -10.91 -3.58 19.39
C PHE A 225 -10.70 -2.43 20.37
N LEU A 226 -9.78 -1.54 20.05
CA LEU A 226 -9.35 -0.40 20.84
C LEU A 226 -9.88 0.87 20.18
N ALA A 227 -10.59 1.68 20.95
CA ALA A 227 -11.12 2.95 20.49
C ALA A 227 -11.42 3.85 21.69
N ASP A 228 -11.18 5.15 21.54
CA ASP A 228 -11.63 6.15 22.50
C ASP A 228 -13.17 6.20 22.59
N SER A 229 -13.70 6.96 23.57
CA SER A 229 -15.15 6.98 23.80
C SER A 229 -15.96 7.47 22.58
N PRO A 230 -15.57 8.58 21.91
CA PRO A 230 -16.20 9.01 20.66
C PRO A 230 -16.14 7.98 19.52
N ALA A 231 -14.98 7.38 19.25
CA ALA A 231 -14.81 6.42 18.18
C ALA A 231 -15.58 5.13 18.44
N ARG A 232 -15.57 4.64 19.69
CA ARG A 232 -16.36 3.47 20.10
C ARG A 232 -17.86 3.69 19.95
N ALA A 233 -18.37 4.90 20.18
CA ALA A 233 -19.78 5.21 19.97
C ALA A 233 -20.16 5.24 18.49
N PHE A 234 -19.21 5.56 17.61
CA PHE A 234 -19.41 5.57 16.16
C PHE A 234 -19.41 4.16 15.56
N ILE A 235 -18.54 3.28 16.04
CA ILE A 235 -18.36 1.90 15.52
C ILE A 235 -19.42 0.92 16.04
N LYS A 236 -20.16 1.31 17.08
CA LYS A 236 -21.19 0.50 17.75
C LYS A 236 -22.49 0.35 16.97
#